data_AF-A0A1H3GKN9-F1
#
_entry.id   AF-A0A1H3GKN9-F1
#
_cell.length_a   1.000
_cell.length_b   1.000
_cell.length_c   1.000
_cell.angle_alpha   90.00
_cell.angle_beta   90.00
_cell.angle_gamma   90.00
#
_symmetry.space_group_name_H-M   'P 1'
#
loop_
_entity.id
_entity.type
_entity.pdbx_description
1 polymer ?
#
loop_
_entity_poly.entity_id
_entity_poly.type
_entity_poly.pdbx_seq_one_letter_code
_entity_poly.pdbx_strand_id
1 'polypeptide(L)'
;MSSTKHKWFSVWKIIALVISIGALIYRIISNVINIYGISEYWHDLMVLYMSIYLVYVFTAFISFTKGKLTFIFSIIAAVLSAFMLLYDGFTAFIYMVSTHHYTYSEMGYLPLGNFMLLLASIFNFLGFISIWKRERKQVAT
;
A
#
# COMPACT_ATOMS: atom_id res chain seq x y z
N MET A 1 -21.38 8.75 35.34
CA MET A 1 -20.15 8.85 34.50
C MET A 1 -20.20 7.77 33.43
N SER A 2 -20.66 8.12 32.23
CA SER A 2 -20.74 7.19 31.11
C SER A 2 -19.35 6.97 30.53
N SER A 3 -18.86 5.73 30.62
CA SER A 3 -17.64 5.26 29.97
C SER A 3 -17.80 5.44 28.46
N THR A 4 -17.28 6.55 27.94
CA THR A 4 -17.02 6.76 26.52
C THR A 4 -15.95 5.78 26.09
N LYS A 5 -16.35 4.53 25.81
CA LYS A 5 -15.56 3.60 25.01
C LYS A 5 -15.40 4.24 23.63
N HIS A 6 -14.38 5.08 23.47
CA HIS A 6 -13.91 5.52 22.17
C HIS A 6 -13.75 4.24 21.35
N LYS A 7 -14.55 4.03 20.31
CA LYS A 7 -14.34 2.89 19.41
C LYS A 7 -13.08 3.22 18.62
N TRP A 8 -11.93 2.78 19.14
CA TRP A 8 -10.58 3.14 18.67
C TRP A 8 -10.32 2.73 17.23
N PHE A 9 -11.07 1.75 16.72
CA PHE A 9 -10.88 1.16 15.40
C PHE A 9 -12.12 1.28 14.51
N SER A 10 -11.87 1.66 13.26
CA SER A 10 -12.86 1.63 12.17
C SER A 10 -12.70 0.30 11.43
N VAL A 11 -13.81 -0.36 11.08
CA VAL A 11 -13.79 -1.60 10.28
C VAL A 11 -12.99 -1.38 8.99
N TRP A 12 -13.10 -0.20 8.37
CA TRP A 12 -12.33 0.18 7.19
C TRP A 12 -10.81 0.13 7.41
N LYS A 13 -10.31 0.49 8.60
CA LYS A 13 -8.87 0.39 8.92
C LYS A 13 -8.42 -1.05 9.14
N ILE A 14 -9.30 -1.94 9.61
CA ILE A 14 -9.00 -3.38 9.71
C ILE A 14 -8.86 -3.96 8.31
N ILE A 15 -9.78 -3.62 7.41
CA ILE A 15 -9.71 -4.04 6.00
C ILE A 15 -8.42 -3.52 5.36
N ALA A 16 -8.08 -2.24 5.56
CA ALA A 16 -6.84 -1.65 5.06
C ALA A 16 -5.60 -2.42 5.55
N LEU A 17 -5.55 -2.74 6.83
CA LEU A 17 -4.44 -3.49 7.44
C LEU A 17 -4.30 -4.87 6.79
N VAL A 18 -5.38 -5.64 6.67
CA VAL A 18 -5.35 -6.97 6.05
C VAL A 18 -4.88 -6.91 4.61
N ILE A 19 -5.38 -5.95 3.82
CA ILE A 19 -4.97 -5.78 2.42
C ILE A 19 -3.48 -5.41 2.34
N SER A 20 -3.00 -4.47 3.15
CA SER A 20 -1.58 -4.05 3.13
C SER A 20 -0.62 -5.16 3.54
N ILE A 21 -0.98 -5.97 4.55
CA ILE A 21 -0.19 -7.14 4.96
C ILE A 21 -0.20 -8.20 3.87
N GLY A 22 -1.36 -8.49 3.28
CA GLY A 22 -1.48 -9.43 2.17
C GLY A 22 -0.63 -9.01 0.97
N ALA A 23 -0.65 -7.72 0.62
CA ALA A 23 0.18 -7.16 -0.45
C ALA A 23 1.69 -7.31 -0.15
N LEU A 24 2.09 -7.07 1.11
CA LEU A 24 3.48 -7.21 1.54
C LEU A 24 3.94 -8.67 1.45
N ILE A 25 3.14 -9.60 1.94
CA ILE A 25 3.41 -11.05 1.86
C ILE A 25 3.52 -11.48 0.40
N TYR A 26 2.57 -11.07 -0.44
CA TYR A 26 2.60 -11.37 -1.87
C TYR A 26 3.89 -10.90 -2.53
N ARG A 27 4.34 -9.68 -2.22
CA ARG A 27 5.61 -9.14 -2.73
C ARG A 27 6.81 -9.91 -2.22
N ILE A 28 6.89 -10.22 -0.92
CA ILE A 28 7.97 -11.04 -0.35
C ILE A 28 8.06 -12.39 -1.05
N ILE A 29 6.94 -13.13 -1.16
CA ILE A 29 6.92 -14.46 -1.76
C ILE A 29 7.34 -14.39 -3.24
N SER A 30 6.75 -13.47 -4.01
CA SER A 30 7.07 -13.33 -5.44
C SER A 30 8.55 -13.01 -5.64
N ASN A 31 9.14 -12.21 -4.76
CA ASN A 31 10.53 -11.79 -4.87
C ASN A 31 11.52 -12.86 -4.40
N VAL A 32 11.16 -13.67 -3.41
CA VAL A 32 11.96 -14.84 -3.01
C VAL A 32 11.99 -15.88 -4.13
N ILE A 33 10.85 -16.13 -4.79
CA ILE A 33 10.78 -17.10 -5.89
C ILE A 33 11.60 -16.63 -7.11
N ASN A 34 11.61 -15.32 -7.38
CA ASN A 34 12.23 -14.75 -8.57
C ASN A 34 13.55 -14.00 -8.30
N ILE A 35 14.22 -14.28 -7.19
CA ILE A 35 15.32 -13.44 -6.68
C ILE A 35 16.46 -13.24 -7.68
N TYR A 36 16.77 -14.27 -8.48
CA TYR A 36 17.83 -14.22 -9.49
C TYR A 36 17.47 -13.32 -10.68
N GLY A 37 16.27 -13.48 -11.25
CA GLY A 37 15.81 -12.62 -12.35
C GLY A 37 15.69 -11.16 -11.91
N ILE A 38 15.25 -10.94 -10.67
CA ILE A 38 15.13 -9.59 -10.12
C ILE A 38 16.51 -8.98 -9.90
N SER A 39 17.48 -9.72 -9.36
CA SER A 39 18.81 -9.15 -9.07
C SER A 39 19.53 -8.78 -10.36
N GLU A 40 19.39 -9.56 -11.43
CA GLU A 40 19.96 -9.25 -12.74
C GLU A 40 19.37 -7.97 -13.34
N TYR A 41 18.04 -7.78 -13.21
CA TYR A 41 17.36 -6.61 -13.77
C TYR A 41 17.53 -5.34 -12.91
N TRP A 42 17.61 -5.48 -11.58
CA TRP A 42 17.59 -4.35 -10.62
C TRP A 42 18.91 -4.15 -9.88
N HIS A 43 20.02 -4.68 -10.38
CA HIS A 43 21.29 -4.69 -9.64
C HIS A 43 21.68 -3.30 -9.11
N ASP A 44 21.55 -2.26 -9.94
CA ASP A 44 21.88 -0.87 -9.60
C ASP A 44 20.76 -0.12 -8.85
N LEU A 45 19.58 -0.74 -8.73
CA LEU A 45 18.35 -0.13 -8.19
C LEU A 45 17.89 -0.78 -6.87
N MET A 46 18.77 -1.54 -6.21
CA MET A 46 18.52 -2.23 -4.94
C MET A 46 17.96 -1.30 -3.83
N VAL A 47 18.43 -0.05 -3.77
CA VAL A 47 17.95 0.96 -2.80
C VAL A 47 16.52 1.39 -3.09
N LEU A 48 16.17 1.57 -4.37
CA LEU A 48 14.81 1.89 -4.78
C LEU A 48 13.86 0.74 -4.40
N TYR A 49 14.31 -0.49 -4.61
CA TYR A 49 13.55 -1.69 -4.29
C TYR A 49 13.26 -1.83 -2.78
N MET A 50 14.24 -1.56 -1.92
CA MET A 50 14.03 -1.50 -0.46
C MET A 50 13.05 -0.40 -0.06
N SER A 51 13.11 0.75 -0.74
CA SER A 51 12.17 1.84 -0.51
C SER A 51 10.73 1.43 -0.83
N ILE A 52 10.52 0.52 -1.79
CA ILE A 52 9.19 -0.03 -2.09
C ILE A 52 8.63 -0.76 -0.87
N TYR A 53 9.39 -1.65 -0.24
CA TYR A 53 8.94 -2.37 0.96
C TYR A 53 8.56 -1.45 2.11
N LEU A 54 9.28 -0.34 2.27
CA LEU A 54 8.94 0.67 3.28
C LEU A 54 7.56 1.27 3.01
N VAL A 55 7.14 1.48 1.76
CA VAL A 55 5.79 1.96 1.43
C VAL A 55 4.71 0.96 1.85
N TYR A 56 4.95 -0.35 1.68
CA TYR A 56 4.02 -1.41 2.14
C TYR A 56 3.87 -1.39 3.66
N VAL A 57 4.99 -1.39 4.39
CA VAL A 57 5.01 -1.36 5.86
C VAL A 57 4.39 -0.08 6.39
N PHE A 58 4.72 1.05 5.77
CA PHE A 58 4.17 2.36 6.10
C PHE A 58 2.66 2.38 5.93
N THR A 59 2.13 1.81 4.84
CA THR A 59 0.68 1.75 4.60
C THR A 59 -0.05 0.88 5.63
N ALA A 60 0.56 -0.22 6.06
CA ALA A 60 0.04 -1.00 7.17
C ALA A 60 0.02 -0.18 8.47
N PHE A 61 1.10 0.54 8.76
CA PHE A 61 1.23 1.39 9.94
C PHE A 61 0.17 2.49 10.03
N ILE A 62 -0.23 3.08 8.89
CA ILE A 62 -1.30 4.10 8.83
C ILE A 62 -2.61 3.61 9.46
N SER A 63 -2.89 2.31 9.38
CA SER A 63 -4.08 1.68 9.97
C SER A 63 -4.17 1.85 11.48
N PHE A 64 -3.05 2.11 12.17
CA PHE A 64 -3.00 2.35 13.61
C PHE A 64 -2.98 3.83 14.00
N THR A 65 -2.72 4.73 13.04
CA THR A 65 -2.65 6.19 13.30
C THR A 65 -4.05 6.79 13.52
N LYS A 66 -4.14 8.05 13.99
CA LYS A 66 -5.42 8.79 14.14
C LYS A 66 -5.29 10.26 13.73
N GLY A 67 -6.45 10.90 13.58
CA GLY A 67 -6.55 12.34 13.34
C GLY A 67 -5.97 12.78 11.99
N LYS A 68 -5.51 14.02 11.92
CA LYS A 68 -4.96 14.63 10.70
C LYS A 68 -3.77 13.86 10.12
N LEU A 69 -2.99 13.17 10.96
CA LEU A 69 -1.86 12.35 10.53
C LEU A 69 -2.31 11.17 9.65
N THR A 70 -3.40 10.47 10.02
CA THR A 70 -3.94 9.40 9.15
C THR A 70 -4.31 9.94 7.78
N PHE A 71 -4.95 11.11 7.72
CA PHE A 71 -5.36 11.72 6.46
C PHE A 71 -4.16 12.04 5.57
N ILE A 72 -3.16 12.75 6.10
CA ILE A 72 -1.94 13.12 5.35
C ILE A 72 -1.23 11.87 4.85
N PHE A 73 -0.99 10.90 5.74
CA PHE A 73 -0.26 9.69 5.36
C PHE A 73 -1.05 8.80 4.40
N SER A 74 -2.39 8.71 4.51
CA SER A 74 -3.20 7.95 3.56
C SER A 74 -3.13 8.55 2.16
N ILE A 75 -3.10 9.88 2.04
CA ILE A 75 -2.94 10.56 0.75
C ILE A 75 -1.55 10.29 0.18
N ILE A 76 -0.50 10.46 0.98
CA ILE A 76 0.88 10.18 0.55
C ILE A 76 1.01 8.72 0.09
N ALA A 77 0.51 7.76 0.87
CA ALA A 77 0.54 6.35 0.51
C ALA A 77 -0.25 6.06 -0.78
N ALA A 78 -1.43 6.69 -0.96
CA ALA A 78 -2.22 6.55 -2.18
C ALA A 78 -1.48 7.10 -3.41
N VAL A 79 -0.86 8.28 -3.28
CA VAL A 79 -0.08 8.91 -4.37
C VAL A 79 1.13 8.06 -4.74
N LEU A 80 1.90 7.60 -3.74
CA LEU A 80 3.04 6.70 -3.97
C LEU A 80 2.60 5.39 -4.63
N SER A 81 1.50 4.79 -4.17
CA SER A 81 0.93 3.57 -4.75
C SER A 81 0.48 3.79 -6.20
N ALA A 82 -0.13 4.95 -6.50
CA ALA A 82 -0.55 5.30 -7.85
C ALA A 82 0.64 5.50 -8.79
N PHE A 83 1.71 6.17 -8.33
CA PHE A 83 2.94 6.30 -9.11
C PHE A 83 3.60 4.94 -9.38
N MET A 84 3.64 4.06 -8.37
CA MET A 84 4.16 2.70 -8.53
C MET A 84 3.32 1.88 -9.51
N LEU A 85 1.99 2.02 -9.46
CA LEU A 85 1.09 1.33 -10.39
C LEU A 85 1.21 1.87 -11.82
N LEU A 86 1.36 3.18 -11.99
CA LEU A 86 1.63 3.80 -13.29
C LEU A 86 2.98 3.34 -13.85
N TYR A 87 4.00 3.25 -13.00
CA TYR A 87 5.30 2.74 -13.38
C TYR A 87 5.22 1.27 -13.83
N ASP A 88 4.57 0.40 -13.04
CA ASP A 88 4.33 -0.99 -13.44
C ASP A 88 3.53 -1.06 -14.76
N GLY A 89 2.52 -0.19 -14.94
CA GLY A 89 1.72 -0.12 -16.16
C GLY A 89 2.51 0.35 -17.38
N PHE A 90 3.43 1.30 -17.21
CA PHE A 90 4.31 1.78 -18.28
C PHE A 90 5.33 0.71 -18.67
N THR A 91 5.94 0.05 -17.69
CA THR A 91 6.78 -1.12 -17.96
C THR A 91 5.97 -2.21 -18.64
N ALA A 92 4.71 -2.38 -18.27
CA ALA A 92 3.83 -3.32 -18.95
C ALA A 92 3.62 -3.00 -20.42
N PHE A 93 3.42 -1.73 -20.73
CA PHE A 93 3.32 -1.31 -22.11
C PHE A 93 4.62 -1.53 -22.89
N ILE A 94 5.78 -1.21 -22.31
CA ILE A 94 7.09 -1.42 -22.96
C ILE A 94 7.31 -2.90 -23.25
N TYR A 95 7.00 -3.77 -22.29
CA TYR A 95 7.25 -5.21 -22.43
C TYR A 95 6.34 -5.84 -23.49
N MET A 96 5.07 -5.42 -23.60
CA MET A 96 4.18 -5.87 -24.70
C MET A 96 4.72 -5.57 -26.10
N VAL A 97 5.60 -4.57 -26.23
CA VAL A 97 6.18 -4.14 -27.52
C VAL A 97 7.61 -4.67 -27.71
N SER A 98 8.23 -5.25 -26.68
CA SER A 98 9.61 -5.73 -26.69
C SER A 98 9.73 -7.25 -26.78
N THR A 99 10.85 -7.77 -27.29
CA THR A 99 11.14 -9.22 -27.39
C THR A 99 11.89 -9.74 -26.15
N HIS A 100 11.56 -9.25 -24.95
CA HIS A 100 12.25 -9.67 -23.73
C HIS A 100 11.86 -11.10 -23.30
N HIS A 101 12.81 -11.79 -22.66
CA HIS A 101 12.67 -13.20 -22.24
C HIS A 101 12.21 -13.39 -20.79
N TYR A 102 12.26 -12.35 -19.95
CA TYR A 102 11.81 -12.44 -18.55
C TYR A 102 10.38 -11.97 -18.39
N THR A 103 9.58 -12.70 -17.61
CA THR A 103 8.24 -12.28 -17.22
C THR A 103 8.25 -11.05 -16.29
N TYR A 104 7.14 -10.31 -16.20
CA TYR A 104 7.00 -9.16 -15.30
C TYR A 104 7.39 -9.45 -13.85
N SER A 105 6.98 -10.61 -13.36
CA SER A 105 7.28 -11.07 -12.00
C SER A 105 8.77 -11.36 -11.82
N GLU A 106 9.43 -11.90 -12.85
CA GLU A 106 10.88 -12.14 -12.84
C GLU A 106 11.66 -10.83 -12.85
N MET A 107 11.11 -9.79 -13.45
CA MET A 107 11.63 -8.43 -13.36
C MET A 107 11.09 -7.68 -12.14
N GLY A 108 10.45 -8.31 -11.14
CA GLY A 108 10.06 -7.64 -9.89
C GLY A 108 8.94 -6.59 -9.99
N TYR A 109 8.27 -6.50 -11.15
CA TYR A 109 7.08 -5.68 -11.35
C TYR A 109 5.86 -6.45 -10.85
N LEU A 110 5.19 -5.89 -9.84
CA LEU A 110 4.09 -6.55 -9.14
C LEU A 110 2.88 -5.62 -9.08
N PRO A 111 2.21 -5.37 -10.23
CA PRO A 111 1.09 -4.42 -10.33
C PRO A 111 -0.04 -4.77 -9.38
N LEU A 112 -0.29 -6.07 -9.15
CA LEU A 112 -1.27 -6.53 -8.17
C LEU A 112 -0.94 -6.05 -6.75
N GLY A 113 0.33 -6.13 -6.34
CA GLY A 113 0.76 -5.69 -5.02
C GLY A 113 0.60 -4.19 -4.84
N ASN A 114 0.94 -3.39 -5.85
CA ASN A 114 0.79 -1.93 -5.83
C ASN A 114 -0.69 -1.51 -5.89
N PHE A 115 -1.53 -2.24 -6.63
CA PHE A 115 -2.98 -2.03 -6.65
C PHE A 115 -3.62 -2.30 -5.28
N MET A 116 -3.22 -3.40 -4.62
CA MET A 116 -3.69 -3.70 -3.25
C MET A 116 -3.29 -2.59 -2.27
N LEU A 117 -2.10 -2.01 -2.44
CA LEU A 117 -1.60 -0.89 -1.63
C LEU A 117 -2.43 0.39 -1.79
N LEU A 118 -2.80 0.70 -3.04
CA LEU A 118 -3.71 1.79 -3.35
C LEU A 118 -5.08 1.57 -2.68
N LEU A 119 -5.63 0.36 -2.79
CA LEU A 119 -6.88 0.00 -2.11
C LEU A 119 -6.77 0.15 -0.58
N ALA A 120 -5.68 -0.35 0.03
CA ALA A 120 -5.44 -0.21 1.45
C ALA A 120 -5.38 1.26 1.88
N SER A 121 -4.76 2.11 1.08
CA SER A 121 -4.69 3.56 1.32
C SER A 121 -6.08 4.23 1.28
N ILE A 122 -6.92 3.84 0.31
CA ILE A 122 -8.33 4.28 0.22
C ILE A 122 -9.12 3.84 1.47
N PHE A 123 -8.97 2.59 1.90
CA PHE A 123 -9.65 2.10 3.10
C PHE A 123 -9.16 2.78 4.39
N ASN A 124 -7.88 3.13 4.48
CA ASN A 124 -7.34 3.94 5.57
C ASN A 124 -7.97 5.35 5.60
N PHE A 125 -8.16 5.95 4.42
CA PHE A 125 -8.84 7.23 4.26
C PHE A 125 -10.33 7.17 4.66
N LEU A 126 -11.07 6.15 4.19
CA LEU A 126 -12.46 5.90 4.61
C LEU A 126 -12.55 5.66 6.12
N GLY A 127 -11.56 4.97 6.67
CA GLY A 127 -11.37 4.76 8.10
C GLY A 127 -11.27 6.06 8.87
N PHE A 128 -10.47 7.01 8.37
CA PHE A 128 -10.36 8.37 8.91
C PHE A 128 -11.70 9.11 8.87
N ILE A 129 -12.39 9.15 7.72
CA ILE A 129 -13.69 9.85 7.58
C ILE A 129 -14.71 9.32 8.58
N SER A 130 -14.79 7.99 8.73
CA SER A 130 -15.71 7.34 9.67
C SER A 130 -15.45 7.71 11.13
N ILE A 131 -14.17 7.82 11.53
CA ILE A 131 -13.79 8.22 12.88
C ILE A 131 -14.11 9.71 13.09
N TRP A 132 -13.69 10.57 12.16
CA TRP A 132 -13.91 12.01 12.24
C TRP A 132 -15.39 12.39 12.30
N LYS A 133 -16.25 11.73 11.50
CA LYS A 133 -17.70 11.96 11.53
C LYS A 133 -18.32 11.57 12.88
N ARG A 134 -17.81 10.53 13.54
CA ARG A 134 -18.27 10.11 14.88
C ARG A 134 -17.86 11.12 15.96
N GLU A 135 -16.62 11.59 15.91
CA GLU A 135 -16.11 12.61 16.85
C GLU A 135 -16.92 13.91 16.76
N ARG A 136 -17.23 14.40 15.54
CA ARG A 136 -18.08 15.59 15.37
C ARG A 136 -19.50 15.43 15.91
N LYS A 137 -20.09 14.24 15.81
CA LYS A 137 -21.43 13.97 16.35
C LYS A 137 -21.46 14.00 17.88
N GLN A 138 -20.39 13.55 18.53
CA GLN A 138 -20.30 13.52 20.01
C GLN A 138 -20.09 14.90 20.63
N VAL A 139 -19.50 15.85 19.89
CA VAL A 139 -19.32 17.23 20.35
C VAL A 139 -20.61 18.06 20.21
N ALA A 140 -21.55 17.63 19.36
CA ALA A 140 -22.80 18.32 19.10
C ALA A 140 -23.98 17.86 19.99
N THR A 141 -23.77 16.86 20.86
CA THR A 141 -24.74 16.28 21.80
C THR A 141 -24.26 16.49 23.23
#